data_AF-A0A7S1DQC3-F1
#
_entry.id   AF-A0A7S1DQC3-F1
#
_cell.length_a   1.000
_cell.length_b   1.000
_cell.length_c   1.000
_cell.angle_alpha   90.00
_cell.angle_beta   90.00
_cell.angle_gamma   90.00
#
_symmetry.space_group_name_H-M   'P 1'
#
loop_
_entity.id
_entity.type
_entity.pdbx_description
1 polymer ?
#
loop_
_entity_poly.entity_id
_entity_poly.type
_entity_poly.pdbx_seq_one_letter_code
_entity_poly.pdbx_strand_id
1 'polypeptide(L)'
;GRGKDFMDLEIDRAKQIPGPADYNASRKKIMGGRLSPTRDRDGAPPHARQDGGRGLPYTGPGPGQYPIRTEVPGGGRFIAGNRSKTALETELLVRSKVPGPGKYEAPEKVLRGGRIPEGDRWVEKDNDLRRVANEPGPADYDTMYDGIQARVRRDAARRFATQGRSKIEARREKVSRKGGVVT
;
A
#
# COMPACT_ATOMS: atom_id res chain seq x y z
N GLY A 1 -1.24 -36.54 43.45
CA GLY A 1 -2.23 -35.44 43.36
C GLY A 1 -3.27 -35.83 42.34
N ARG A 2 -4.56 -35.60 42.61
CA ARG A 2 -5.60 -35.82 41.59
C ARG A 2 -5.40 -34.78 40.49
N GLY A 3 -5.45 -35.22 39.23
CA GLY A 3 -5.47 -34.31 38.08
C GLY A 3 -6.71 -33.44 38.13
N LYS A 4 -6.61 -32.22 37.62
CA LYS A 4 -7.77 -31.32 37.49
C LYS A 4 -8.69 -31.86 36.42
N ASP A 5 -9.99 -31.88 36.70
CA ASP A 5 -10.99 -32.29 35.72
C ASP A 5 -11.15 -31.20 34.65
N PHE A 6 -11.74 -31.56 33.51
CA PHE A 6 -12.01 -30.61 32.42
C PHE A 6 -12.75 -29.35 32.90
N MET A 7 -13.71 -29.53 33.83
CA MET A 7 -14.47 -28.43 34.42
C MET A 7 -13.58 -27.49 35.26
N ASP A 8 -12.60 -28.03 35.98
CA ASP A 8 -11.65 -27.22 36.76
C ASP A 8 -10.75 -26.40 35.83
N LEU A 9 -10.32 -26.98 34.70
CA LEU A 9 -9.53 -26.28 33.68
C LEU A 9 -10.33 -25.16 33.01
N GLU A 10 -11.63 -25.37 32.77
CA GLU A 10 -12.50 -24.36 32.17
C GLU A 10 -12.78 -23.19 33.13
N ILE A 11 -13.02 -23.49 34.41
CA ILE A 11 -13.16 -22.48 35.47
C ILE A 11 -11.86 -21.67 35.62
N ASP A 12 -10.70 -22.33 35.60
CA ASP A 12 -9.41 -21.65 35.69
C ASP A 12 -9.15 -20.76 34.46
N ARG A 13 -9.54 -21.20 33.26
CA ARG A 13 -9.45 -20.38 32.04
C ARG A 13 -10.37 -19.16 32.11
N ALA A 14 -11.61 -19.33 32.57
CA ALA A 14 -12.57 -18.23 32.67
C ALA A 14 -12.08 -17.14 33.64
N LYS A 15 -11.43 -17.52 34.75
CA LYS A 15 -10.82 -16.58 35.71
C LYS A 15 -9.66 -15.76 35.14
N GLN A 16 -9.02 -16.23 34.07
CA GLN A 16 -7.91 -15.52 33.42
C GLN A 16 -8.37 -14.48 32.40
N ILE A 17 -9.65 -14.50 31.99
CA ILE A 17 -10.16 -13.56 31.01
C ILE A 17 -10.72 -12.35 31.77
N PRO A 18 -10.09 -11.16 31.68
CA PRO A 18 -10.64 -9.96 32.30
C PRO A 18 -12.03 -9.67 31.75
N GLY A 19 -12.93 -9.20 32.63
CA GLY A 19 -14.27 -8.81 32.23
C GLY A 19 -14.24 -7.64 31.25
N PRO A 20 -15.30 -7.39 30.47
CA PRO A 20 -15.34 -6.30 29.50
C PRO A 20 -15.07 -4.91 30.12
N ALA A 21 -15.37 -4.73 31.42
CA ALA A 21 -15.07 -3.51 32.17
C ALA A 21 -13.62 -3.41 32.68
N ASP A 22 -12.90 -4.54 32.74
CA ASP A 22 -11.51 -4.62 33.22
C ASP A 22 -10.49 -4.31 32.13
N TYR A 23 -10.92 -4.28 30.85
CA TYR A 23 -10.12 -3.71 29.77
C TYR A 23 -10.05 -2.20 29.95
N ASN A 24 -9.10 -1.75 30.78
CA ASN A 24 -8.71 -0.36 30.84
C ASN A 24 -7.91 -0.02 29.56
N ALA A 25 -8.63 0.06 28.44
CA ALA A 25 -8.13 0.66 27.23
C ALA A 25 -7.94 2.14 27.53
N SER A 26 -6.77 2.49 28.05
CA SER A 26 -6.33 3.88 28.13
C SER A 26 -6.58 4.45 26.74
N ARG A 27 -7.54 5.37 26.61
CA ARG A 27 -7.78 6.06 25.36
C ARG A 27 -6.53 6.87 25.10
N LYS A 28 -5.51 6.26 24.48
CA LYS A 28 -4.37 6.99 23.95
C LYS A 28 -5.02 7.98 23.00
N LYS A 29 -5.05 9.24 23.43
CA LYS A 29 -5.46 10.35 22.60
C LYS A 29 -4.49 10.30 21.43
N ILE A 30 -4.92 9.70 20.31
CA ILE A 30 -4.17 9.72 19.07
C ILE A 30 -4.23 11.19 18.66
N MET A 31 -3.34 11.99 19.23
CA MET A 31 -3.06 13.32 18.73
C MET A 31 -2.57 13.07 17.32
N GLY A 32 -3.45 13.35 16.35
CA GLY A 32 -3.17 13.16 14.94
C GLY A 32 -1.79 13.72 14.66
N GLY A 33 -0.85 12.82 14.38
CA GLY A 33 0.51 13.21 14.06
C GLY A 33 0.41 14.22 12.93
N ARG A 34 1.03 15.39 13.11
CA ARG A 34 1.24 16.32 12.00
C ARG A 34 1.97 15.52 10.93
N LEU A 35 1.26 15.18 9.85
CA LEU A 35 1.90 14.72 8.62
C LEU A 35 2.83 15.86 8.22
N SER A 36 4.12 15.70 8.49
CA SER A 36 5.13 16.60 7.94
C SER A 36 4.94 16.55 6.43
N PRO A 37 4.63 17.66 5.74
CA PRO A 37 4.88 17.67 4.32
C PRO A 37 6.39 17.55 4.21
N THR A 38 6.90 16.38 3.81
CA THR A 38 8.25 16.26 3.32
C THR A 38 8.33 17.25 2.17
N ARG A 39 8.84 18.45 2.45
CA ARG A 39 9.39 19.34 1.44
C ARG A 39 10.64 18.63 0.97
N ASP A 40 10.47 17.74 0.01
CA ASP A 40 11.58 17.29 -0.82
C ASP A 40 12.18 18.56 -1.41
N ARG A 41 13.49 18.73 -1.17
CA ARG A 41 14.27 19.96 -1.37
C ARG A 41 14.26 20.50 -2.80
N ASP A 42 13.66 19.77 -3.74
CA ASP A 42 13.79 19.97 -5.17
C ASP A 42 12.45 20.24 -5.89
N GLY A 43 11.36 20.53 -5.18
CA GLY A 43 10.13 21.05 -5.79
C GLY A 43 9.43 20.09 -6.77
N ALA A 44 9.77 18.80 -6.75
CA ALA A 44 9.12 17.79 -7.57
C ALA A 44 7.87 17.25 -6.86
N PRO A 45 6.68 17.26 -7.48
CA PRO A 45 5.51 16.64 -6.90
C PRO A 45 5.71 15.12 -6.70
N PRO A 46 5.12 14.52 -5.65
CA PRO A 46 5.34 13.12 -5.26
C PRO A 46 4.82 12.08 -6.25
N HIS A 47 4.24 12.49 -7.38
CA HIS A 47 3.75 11.62 -8.45
C HIS A 47 4.77 11.40 -9.58
N ALA A 48 5.96 12.01 -9.53
CA ALA A 48 6.95 11.93 -10.60
C ALA A 48 7.86 10.68 -10.59
N ARG A 49 7.59 9.69 -9.72
CA ARG A 49 8.26 8.38 -9.76
C ARG A 49 7.22 7.30 -10.02
N GLN A 50 6.72 7.26 -11.25
CA GLN A 50 6.07 6.08 -11.79
C GLN A 50 7.11 5.30 -12.60
N ASP A 51 7.40 4.11 -12.10
CA ASP A 51 8.19 3.09 -12.75
C ASP A 51 7.68 2.84 -14.18
N GLY A 52 8.59 2.96 -15.17
CA GLY A 52 8.73 2.07 -16.33
C GLY A 52 7.53 1.63 -17.18
N GLY A 53 6.33 2.18 -17.04
CA GLY A 53 5.14 1.68 -17.70
C GLY A 53 4.26 2.82 -18.19
N ARG A 54 4.23 3.01 -19.52
CA ARG A 54 3.32 3.87 -20.31
C ARG A 54 2.09 4.36 -19.53
N GLY A 55 2.24 5.49 -18.85
CA GLY A 55 1.14 6.19 -18.20
C GLY A 55 0.20 6.72 -19.28
N LEU A 56 -1.05 6.27 -19.27
CA LEU A 56 -2.11 6.94 -20.04
C LEU A 56 -2.15 8.40 -19.58
N PRO A 57 -2.27 9.38 -20.48
CA PRO A 57 -2.42 10.77 -20.09
C PRO A 57 -3.68 10.86 -19.22
N TYR A 58 -3.52 11.29 -17.97
CA TYR A 58 -4.64 11.59 -17.10
C TYR A 58 -5.49 12.66 -17.79
N THR A 59 -6.67 12.29 -18.28
CA THR A 59 -7.64 13.18 -18.94
C THR A 59 -8.61 13.82 -17.95
N GLY A 60 -8.44 13.57 -16.65
CA GLY A 60 -9.21 14.24 -15.62
C GLY A 60 -8.75 15.69 -15.44
N PRO A 61 -9.64 16.59 -14.96
CA PRO A 61 -9.23 17.92 -14.54
C PRO A 61 -8.14 17.81 -13.48
N GLY A 62 -7.08 18.61 -13.65
CA GLY A 62 -6.01 18.75 -12.67
C GLY A 62 -6.52 19.31 -11.35
N PRO A 63 -5.74 19.19 -10.26
CA PRO A 63 -6.09 19.82 -8.98
C PRO A 63 -6.36 21.32 -9.19
N GLY A 64 -7.57 21.78 -8.85
CA GLY A 64 -8.01 23.17 -9.05
C GLY A 64 -8.82 23.45 -10.32
N GLN A 65 -8.95 22.49 -11.24
CA GLN A 65 -9.77 22.64 -12.46
C GLN A 65 -11.22 22.16 -12.31
N TYR A 66 -11.61 21.68 -11.11
CA TYR A 66 -13.00 21.38 -10.84
C TYR A 66 -13.77 22.69 -10.67
N PRO A 67 -14.87 22.92 -11.42
CA PRO A 67 -15.71 24.08 -11.20
C PRO A 67 -16.28 24.00 -9.78
N ILE A 68 -15.84 24.92 -8.92
CA ILE A 68 -16.46 25.13 -7.61
C ILE A 68 -17.85 25.68 -7.90
N ARG A 69 -18.88 24.84 -7.80
CA ARG A 69 -20.25 25.34 -7.79
C ARG A 69 -20.40 26.20 -6.55
N THR A 70 -20.50 27.51 -6.73
CA THR A 70 -20.80 28.49 -5.67
C THR A 70 -22.29 28.49 -5.30
N GLU A 71 -23.04 27.51 -5.79
CA GLU A 71 -24.35 27.17 -5.26
C GLU A 71 -24.16 26.83 -3.77
N VAL A 72 -24.31 27.84 -2.92
CA VAL A 72 -24.60 27.64 -1.51
C VAL A 72 -25.81 26.73 -1.52
N PRO A 73 -25.71 25.45 -1.08
CA PRO A 73 -26.89 24.61 -1.01
C PRO A 73 -27.85 25.38 -0.11
N GLY A 74 -28.92 25.91 -0.72
CA GLY A 74 -29.86 26.78 -0.04
C GLY A 74 -30.27 26.05 1.22
N GLY A 75 -29.84 26.58 2.38
CA GLY A 75 -30.04 25.93 3.66
C GLY A 75 -31.50 25.54 3.73
N GLY A 76 -31.76 24.22 3.72
CA GLY A 76 -33.12 23.71 3.60
C GLY A 76 -33.99 24.45 4.60
N ARG A 77 -35.11 25.00 4.13
CA ARG A 77 -36.11 25.61 5.02
C ARG A 77 -36.45 24.56 6.07
N PHE A 78 -35.91 24.71 7.28
CA PHE A 78 -36.35 23.92 8.42
C PHE A 78 -37.79 24.34 8.66
N ILE A 79 -38.73 23.57 8.12
CA ILE A 79 -40.15 23.76 8.40
C ILE A 79 -40.26 23.66 9.92
N ALA A 80 -40.68 24.73 10.59
CA ALA A 80 -40.79 24.80 12.06
C ALA A 80 -41.76 23.74 12.66
N GLY A 81 -42.43 22.96 11.82
CA GLY A 81 -43.24 21.80 12.18
C GLY A 81 -42.53 20.44 12.10
N ASN A 82 -41.30 20.36 11.56
CA ASN A 82 -40.51 19.12 11.54
C ASN A 82 -39.80 18.96 12.89
N ARG A 83 -40.58 18.65 13.93
CA ARG A 83 -40.01 18.15 15.18
C ARG A 83 -39.24 16.87 14.86
N SER A 84 -38.04 16.73 15.40
CA SER A 84 -37.33 15.45 15.37
C SER A 84 -38.27 14.40 15.95
N LYS A 85 -38.41 13.28 15.24
CA LYS A 85 -39.26 12.18 15.71
C LYS A 85 -38.81 11.77 17.09
N THR A 86 -39.75 11.61 18.01
CA THR A 86 -39.44 11.05 19.34
C THR A 86 -38.97 9.61 19.19
N ALA A 87 -38.22 9.08 20.16
CA ALA A 87 -37.74 7.69 20.12
C ALA A 87 -38.89 6.68 19.88
N LEU A 88 -40.05 6.96 20.47
CA LEU A 88 -41.26 6.15 20.33
C LEU A 88 -41.83 6.20 18.90
N GLU A 89 -41.89 7.40 18.29
CA GLU A 89 -42.29 7.56 16.88
C GLU A 89 -41.32 6.88 15.92
N THR A 90 -40.02 6.90 16.21
CA THR A 90 -39.04 6.19 15.39
C THR A 90 -39.24 4.67 15.48
N GLU A 91 -39.50 4.14 16.67
CA GLU A 91 -39.74 2.71 16.86
C GLU A 91 -41.02 2.26 16.15
N LEU A 92 -42.12 3.02 16.29
CA LEU A 92 -43.38 2.75 15.60
C LEU A 92 -43.21 2.79 14.08
N LEU A 93 -42.45 3.75 13.56
CA LEU A 93 -42.17 3.85 12.13
C LEU A 93 -41.33 2.68 11.61
N VAL A 94 -40.35 2.21 12.40
CA VAL A 94 -39.55 1.05 12.03
C VAL A 94 -40.42 -0.19 12.04
N ARG A 95 -41.21 -0.41 13.10
CA ARG A 95 -42.13 -1.56 13.20
C ARG A 95 -43.18 -1.58 12.11
N SER A 96 -43.68 -0.41 11.66
CA SER A 96 -44.66 -0.35 10.56
C SER A 96 -44.06 -0.66 9.20
N LYS A 97 -42.75 -0.45 9.02
CA LYS A 97 -42.02 -0.73 7.78
C LYS A 97 -41.43 -2.14 7.72
N VAL A 98 -41.17 -2.75 8.87
CA VAL A 98 -40.64 -4.11 8.94
C VAL A 98 -41.81 -5.09 8.74
N PRO A 99 -41.83 -5.88 7.65
CA PRO A 99 -42.86 -6.87 7.45
C PRO A 99 -42.79 -7.92 8.57
N GLY A 100 -43.95 -8.42 8.99
CA GLY A 100 -44.01 -9.49 9.99
C GLY A 100 -43.32 -10.78 9.52
N PRO A 101 -43.00 -11.71 10.44
CA PRO A 101 -42.47 -13.02 10.08
C PRO A 101 -43.40 -13.70 9.07
N GLY A 102 -42.84 -14.22 7.98
CA GLY A 102 -43.59 -14.83 6.87
C GLY A 102 -44.12 -13.86 5.80
N LYS A 103 -43.99 -12.54 5.97
CA LYS A 103 -44.34 -11.52 4.96
C LYS A 103 -43.14 -11.01 4.15
N TYR A 104 -41.97 -11.61 4.36
CA TYR A 104 -40.81 -11.33 3.53
C TYR A 104 -40.98 -12.08 2.21
N GLU A 105 -41.25 -11.34 1.15
CA GLU A 105 -41.13 -11.86 -0.21
C GLU A 105 -39.64 -12.12 -0.48
N ALA A 106 -39.22 -13.38 -0.38
CA ALA A 106 -37.93 -13.76 -0.89
C ALA A 106 -38.02 -13.62 -2.42
N PRO A 107 -37.21 -12.76 -3.07
CA PRO A 107 -37.16 -12.76 -4.52
C PRO A 107 -36.83 -14.19 -4.94
N GLU A 108 -37.63 -14.74 -5.85
CA GLU A 108 -37.37 -16.05 -6.44
C GLU A 108 -36.03 -15.91 -7.16
N LYS A 109 -34.96 -16.33 -6.46
CA LYS A 109 -33.61 -16.30 -7.02
C LYS A 109 -33.67 -17.35 -8.12
N VAL A 110 -33.91 -16.90 -9.36
CA VAL A 110 -33.55 -17.67 -10.54
C VAL A 110 -32.06 -17.91 -10.36
N LEU A 111 -31.72 -19.10 -9.87
CA LEU A 111 -30.34 -19.59 -9.77
C LEU A 111 -29.90 -19.80 -11.22
N ARG A 112 -29.63 -18.68 -11.90
CA ARG A 112 -28.95 -18.68 -13.19
C ARG A 112 -27.54 -19.12 -12.82
N GLY A 113 -27.32 -20.44 -12.90
CA GLY A 113 -26.05 -21.06 -12.56
C GLY A 113 -24.94 -20.21 -13.13
N GLY A 114 -24.17 -19.58 -12.25
CA GLY A 114 -23.09 -18.70 -12.68
C GLY A 114 -22.21 -19.51 -13.61
N ARG A 115 -22.02 -19.05 -14.84
CA ARG A 115 -20.94 -19.60 -15.68
C ARG A 115 -19.67 -19.25 -14.94
N ILE A 116 -19.06 -20.25 -14.29
CA ILE A 116 -17.70 -20.13 -13.79
C ILE A 116 -16.87 -19.81 -15.04
N PRO A 117 -16.24 -18.63 -15.12
CA PRO A 117 -15.38 -18.34 -16.26
C PRO A 117 -14.33 -19.44 -16.32
N GLU A 118 -14.19 -20.06 -17.49
CA GLU A 118 -13.09 -20.97 -17.83
C GLU A 118 -11.76 -20.22 -17.97
N GLY A 119 -11.63 -19.06 -17.31
CA GLY A 119 -10.38 -18.33 -17.21
C GLY A 119 -9.44 -19.06 -16.26
N ASP A 120 -8.15 -19.01 -16.58
CA ASP A 120 -7.05 -19.73 -15.95
C ASP A 120 -7.13 -19.71 -14.42
N ARG A 121 -7.75 -20.75 -13.85
CA ARG A 121 -7.85 -20.97 -12.39
C ARG A 121 -6.51 -21.29 -11.73
N TRP A 122 -5.42 -21.27 -12.49
CA TRP A 122 -4.08 -21.70 -12.09
C TRP A 122 -3.10 -20.54 -11.85
N VAL A 123 -3.50 -19.29 -12.06
CA VAL A 123 -2.58 -18.14 -12.05
C VAL A 123 -1.83 -17.99 -10.71
N GLU A 124 -2.45 -18.23 -9.55
CA GLU A 124 -1.75 -18.07 -8.27
C GLU A 124 -0.75 -19.19 -7.98
N LYS A 125 -1.15 -20.47 -8.13
CA LYS A 125 -0.23 -21.60 -7.89
C LYS A 125 0.90 -21.64 -8.91
N ASP A 126 0.63 -21.31 -10.16
CA ASP A 126 1.66 -21.28 -11.20
C ASP A 126 2.64 -20.12 -10.99
N ASN A 127 2.16 -18.98 -10.50
CA ASN A 127 3.04 -17.86 -10.15
C ASN A 127 3.93 -18.20 -8.95
N ASP A 128 3.41 -18.89 -7.94
CA ASP A 128 4.21 -19.34 -6.79
C ASP A 128 5.28 -20.36 -7.22
N LEU A 129 4.92 -21.33 -8.06
CA LEU A 129 5.88 -22.30 -8.61
C LEU A 129 6.96 -21.63 -9.47
N ARG A 130 6.57 -20.65 -10.30
CA ARG A 130 7.53 -19.85 -11.09
C ARG A 130 8.42 -19.00 -10.20
N ARG A 131 7.91 -18.49 -9.09
CA ARG A 131 8.70 -17.69 -8.15
C ARG A 131 9.73 -18.56 -7.44
N VAL A 132 9.33 -19.72 -6.92
CA VAL A 132 10.23 -20.69 -6.30
C VAL A 132 11.29 -21.21 -7.28
N ALA A 133 10.94 -21.40 -8.55
CA ALA A 133 11.90 -21.83 -9.58
C ALA A 133 12.94 -20.77 -9.95
N ASN A 134 12.64 -19.48 -9.74
CA ASN A 134 13.52 -18.37 -10.08
C ASN A 134 14.22 -17.76 -8.86
N GLU A 135 13.81 -18.12 -7.64
CA GLU A 135 14.50 -17.73 -6.42
C GLU A 135 15.73 -18.62 -6.21
N PRO A 136 16.95 -18.03 -6.12
CA PRO A 136 18.15 -18.82 -5.85
C PRO A 136 18.04 -19.54 -4.51
N GLY A 137 18.57 -20.76 -4.45
CA GLY A 137 18.62 -21.52 -3.21
C GLY A 137 19.55 -20.84 -2.19
N PRO A 138 19.44 -21.18 -0.89
CA PRO A 138 20.28 -20.61 0.15
C PRO A 138 21.79 -20.70 -0.14
N ALA A 139 22.23 -21.78 -0.79
CA ALA A 139 23.63 -22.00 -1.18
C ALA A 139 24.06 -21.21 -2.44
N ASP A 140 23.11 -20.78 -3.27
CA ASP A 140 23.39 -20.05 -4.51
C ASP A 140 23.74 -18.57 -4.24
N TYR A 141 23.30 -18.02 -3.11
CA TYR A 141 23.57 -16.63 -2.72
C TYR A 141 25.07 -16.35 -2.51
N ASP A 142 25.83 -17.31 -2.00
CA ASP A 142 27.27 -17.14 -1.77
C ASP A 142 28.02 -16.94 -3.10
N THR A 143 27.66 -17.74 -4.12
CA THR A 143 28.28 -17.63 -5.46
C THR A 143 27.88 -16.34 -6.18
N MET A 144 26.66 -15.84 -5.96
CA MET A 144 26.21 -14.57 -6.50
C MET A 144 26.97 -13.40 -5.89
N TYR A 145 27.22 -13.43 -4.58
CA TYR A 145 27.96 -12.38 -3.88
C TYR A 145 29.40 -12.27 -4.41
N ASP A 146 30.09 -13.39 -4.58
CA ASP A 146 31.44 -13.43 -5.14
C ASP A 146 31.49 -12.95 -6.59
N GLY A 147 30.50 -13.34 -7.40
CA GLY A 147 30.36 -12.87 -8.78
C GLY A 147 30.14 -11.36 -8.89
N ILE A 148 29.33 -10.77 -8.01
CA ILE A 148 29.08 -9.33 -7.95
C ILE A 148 30.36 -8.59 -7.54
N GLN A 149 31.05 -9.06 -6.50
CA GLN A 149 32.31 -8.46 -6.04
C GLN A 149 33.40 -8.50 -7.12
N ALA A 150 33.50 -9.61 -7.85
CA ALA A 150 34.44 -9.74 -8.97
C ALA A 150 34.14 -8.75 -10.11
N ARG A 151 32.86 -8.53 -10.44
CA ARG A 151 32.44 -7.54 -11.46
C ARG A 151 32.77 -6.12 -11.01
N VAL A 152 32.44 -5.76 -9.77
CA VAL A 152 32.74 -4.44 -9.20
C VAL A 152 34.25 -4.16 -9.22
N ARG A 153 35.08 -5.13 -8.82
CA ARG A 153 36.55 -5.01 -8.86
C ARG A 153 37.08 -4.83 -10.28
N ARG A 154 36.55 -5.58 -11.26
CA ARG A 154 36.94 -5.48 -12.67
C ARG A 154 36.58 -4.11 -13.26
N ASP A 155 35.40 -3.60 -12.97
CA ASP A 155 34.96 -2.29 -13.45
C ASP A 155 35.74 -1.15 -12.79
N ALA A 156 36.06 -1.26 -11.51
CA ALA A 156 36.95 -0.33 -10.82
C ALA A 156 38.35 -0.32 -11.49
N ALA A 157 38.96 -1.49 -11.72
CA ALA A 157 40.25 -1.59 -12.38
C ALA A 157 40.27 -0.98 -13.79
N ARG A 158 39.20 -1.18 -14.57
CA ARG A 158 39.04 -0.55 -15.89
C ARG A 158 38.99 0.97 -15.80
N ARG A 159 38.24 1.52 -14.85
CA ARG A 159 38.15 2.97 -14.62
C ARG A 159 39.48 3.58 -14.18
N PHE A 160 40.24 2.89 -13.32
CA PHE A 160 41.57 3.34 -12.93
C PHE A 160 42.56 3.30 -14.10
N ALA A 161 42.50 2.28 -14.95
CA ALA A 161 43.36 2.17 -16.12
C ALA A 161 43.08 3.28 -17.16
N THR A 162 41.81 3.62 -17.42
CA THR A 162 41.46 4.70 -18.35
C THR A 162 41.86 6.07 -17.81
N GLN A 163 41.66 6.33 -16.51
CA GLN A 163 42.13 7.56 -15.87
C GLN A 163 43.66 7.68 -15.83
N GLY A 164 44.36 6.57 -15.64
CA GLY A 164 45.83 6.53 -15.71
C GLY A 164 46.33 6.86 -17.11
N ARG A 165 45.75 6.24 -18.14
CA ARG A 165 46.08 6.51 -19.55
C ARG A 165 45.83 7.96 -19.94
N SER A 166 44.67 8.53 -19.59
CA SER A 166 44.36 9.93 -19.91
C SER A 166 45.29 10.92 -19.20
N LYS A 167 45.71 10.64 -17.96
CA LYS A 167 46.70 11.46 -17.25
C LYS A 167 48.09 11.40 -17.90
N ILE A 168 48.51 10.23 -18.39
CA ILE A 168 49.79 10.05 -19.09
C ILE A 168 49.76 10.78 -20.44
N GLU A 169 48.69 10.65 -21.21
CA GLU A 169 48.50 11.34 -22.49
C GLU A 169 48.47 12.86 -22.32
N ALA A 170 47.70 13.37 -21.35
CA ALA A 170 47.67 14.80 -21.03
C ALA A 170 49.05 15.34 -20.61
N ARG A 171 49.87 14.52 -19.94
CA ARG A 171 51.25 14.89 -19.57
C ARG A 171 52.18 14.88 -20.78
N ARG A 172 52.05 13.90 -21.69
CA ARG A 172 52.80 13.84 -22.96
C ARG A 172 52.48 15.05 -23.85
N GLU A 173 51.21 15.41 -23.97
CA GLU A 173 50.78 16.58 -24.75
C GLU A 173 51.35 17.88 -24.19
N LYS A 174 51.34 18.05 -22.85
CA LYS A 174 51.95 19.21 -22.19
C LYS A 174 53.46 19.30 -22.39
N VAL A 175 54.16 18.17 -22.45
CA VAL A 175 55.61 18.12 -22.73
C VAL A 175 55.88 18.44 -24.21
N SER A 176 55.09 17.89 -25.14
CA SER A 176 55.20 18.20 -26.57
C SER A 176 54.97 19.69 -26.86
N ARG A 177 54.01 20.34 -26.19
CA ARG A 177 53.77 21.78 -26.32
C ARG A 177 54.87 22.64 -25.70
N LYS A 178 55.63 22.12 -24.72
CA LYS A 178 56.75 22.84 -24.09
C LYS A 178 58.11 22.58 -24.77
N GLY A 179 58.26 21.47 -25.49
CA GLY A 179 59.49 21.11 -26.19
C GLY A 179 59.56 21.56 -27.65
N GLY A 180 58.50 22.18 -28.18
CA GLY A 180 58.45 22.66 -29.56
C GLY A 180 58.89 24.11 -29.71
N VAL A 181 60.19 24.41 -29.52
CA VAL A 181 60.96 25.46 -30.23
C VAL A 181 62.44 25.10 -30.06
N VAL A 182 63.12 24.71 -31.16
CA VAL A 182 64.32 25.36 -31.73
C VAL A 182 64.51 24.75 -33.12
N THR A 183 64.00 25.43 -34.15
CA THR A 183 64.63 25.46 -35.48
C THR A 183 65.36 26.78 -35.60
#